data_AF-A0A7X9F7Y5-F1
#
_entry.id   AF-A0A7X9F7Y5-F1
#
_cell.length_a   1.000
_cell.length_b   1.000
_cell.length_c   1.000
_cell.angle_alpha   90.00
_cell.angle_beta   90.00
_cell.angle_gamma   90.00
#
_symmetry.space_group_name_H-M   'P 1'
#
loop_
_entity.id
_entity.type
_entity.pdbx_description
1 polymer ?
#
loop_
_entity_poly.entity_id
_entity_poly.type
_entity_poly.pdbx_seq_one_letter_code
_entity_poly.pdbx_strand_id
1 'polypeptide(L)'
;MASKKELKKDIDNQVFGLISDSLLFMSLHPDQDAEEVSAVVHEAVTLRNNLIERVNNVEHKDDPKAVKLHFKTIKSDLSEGMDKLCRKLSALSSKKKKK
;
A
#
# COMPACT_ATOMS: atom_id res chain seq x y z
N MET A 1 8.61 21.73 -6.25
CA MET A 1 7.88 20.63 -6.93
C MET A 1 6.82 20.06 -5.99
N ALA A 2 5.61 20.63 -6.00
CA ALA A 2 4.51 20.16 -5.16
C ALA A 2 4.15 18.69 -5.46
N SER A 3 4.15 18.29 -6.73
CA SER A 3 3.64 16.98 -7.16
C SER A 3 4.36 15.75 -6.59
N LYS A 4 5.69 15.81 -6.35
CA LYS A 4 6.42 14.69 -5.74
C LYS A 4 6.12 14.54 -4.26
N LYS A 5 6.09 15.66 -3.53
CA LYS A 5 5.79 15.68 -2.10
C LYS A 5 4.35 15.22 -1.84
N GLU A 6 3.42 15.70 -2.66
CA GLU A 6 2.02 15.29 -2.60
C GLU A 6 1.87 13.79 -2.90
N LEU A 7 2.55 13.25 -3.93
CA LEU A 7 2.48 11.82 -4.24
C LEU A 7 3.00 10.93 -3.11
N LYS A 8 4.11 11.32 -2.47
CA LYS A 8 4.62 10.59 -1.31
C LYS A 8 3.62 10.59 -0.16
N LYS A 9 3.02 11.75 0.10
CA LYS A 9 2.03 11.92 1.16
C LYS A 9 0.76 11.11 0.88
N ASP A 10 0.35 11.04 -0.38
CA ASP A 10 -0.76 10.21 -0.86
C ASP A 10 -0.49 8.71 -0.61
N ILE A 11 0.69 8.22 -1.02
CA ILE A 11 1.14 6.85 -0.73
C ILE A 11 1.13 6.57 0.78
N ASP A 12 1.71 7.47 1.58
CA ASP A 12 1.71 7.34 3.04
C ASP A 12 0.30 7.25 3.62
N ASN A 13 -0.59 8.16 3.22
CA ASN A 13 -1.96 8.20 3.72
C ASN A 13 -2.71 6.91 3.40
N GLN A 14 -2.61 6.41 2.17
CA GLN A 14 -3.29 5.18 1.76
C GLN A 14 -2.76 3.96 2.51
N VAL A 15 -1.43 3.82 2.59
CA VAL A 15 -0.80 2.68 3.29
C VAL A 15 -1.08 2.74 4.79
N PHE A 16 -0.98 3.93 5.40
CA PHE A 16 -1.27 4.11 6.82
C PHE A 16 -2.75 3.81 7.14
N GLY A 17 -3.67 4.17 6.24
CA GLY A 17 -5.09 3.81 6.36
C GLY A 17 -5.30 2.30 6.42
N LEU A 18 -4.68 1.55 5.49
CA LEU A 18 -4.76 0.09 5.49
C LEU A 18 -4.09 -0.55 6.71
N ILE A 19 -2.93 -0.06 7.14
CA ILE A 19 -2.26 -0.56 8.34
C ILE A 19 -3.16 -0.35 9.57
N SER A 20 -3.77 0.84 9.67
CA SER A 20 -4.69 1.15 10.76
C SER A 20 -5.92 0.22 10.76
N ASP A 21 -6.51 -0.03 9.59
CA ASP A 21 -7.61 -0.98 9.43
C ASP A 21 -7.21 -2.42 9.80
N SER A 22 -6.00 -2.83 9.39
CA SER A 22 -5.43 -4.13 9.73
C SER A 22 -5.24 -4.31 11.24
N LEU A 23 -4.70 -3.29 11.92
CA LEU A 23 -4.52 -3.30 13.38
C LEU A 23 -5.85 -3.25 14.13
N LEU A 24 -6.83 -2.49 13.62
CA LEU A 24 -8.18 -2.47 14.16
C LEU A 24 -8.83 -3.84 14.04
N PHE A 25 -8.70 -4.49 12.87
CA PHE A 25 -9.19 -5.85 12.65
C PHE A 25 -8.56 -6.85 13.63
N MET A 26 -7.24 -6.78 13.86
CA MET A 26 -6.56 -7.60 14.86
C MET A 26 -7.08 -7.34 16.28
N SER A 27 -7.37 -6.08 16.62
CA SER A 27 -7.88 -5.69 17.94
C SER A 27 -9.33 -6.17 18.17
N LEU A 28 -10.16 -6.15 17.12
CA LEU A 28 -11.54 -6.65 17.15
C LEU A 28 -11.61 -8.19 17.16
N HIS A 29 -10.56 -8.84 16.67
CA HIS A 29 -10.50 -10.29 16.55
C HIS A 29 -9.20 -10.86 17.15
N PRO A 30 -9.05 -10.83 18.48
CA PRO A 30 -7.85 -11.33 19.16
C PRO A 30 -7.61 -12.84 19.01
N ASP A 31 -8.63 -13.57 18.54
CA ASP A 31 -8.63 -15.02 18.28
C ASP A 31 -8.35 -15.36 16.80
N GLN A 32 -8.09 -14.35 15.95
CA GLN A 32 -7.70 -14.54 14.55
C GLN A 32 -6.18 -14.54 14.37
N ASP A 33 -5.74 -15.08 13.23
CA ASP A 33 -4.35 -15.24 12.84
C ASP A 33 -3.62 -13.88 12.78
N ALA A 34 -3.12 -13.43 13.94
CA ALA A 34 -2.36 -12.19 14.07
C ALA A 34 -1.11 -12.20 13.18
N GLU A 35 -0.56 -13.38 12.90
CA GLU A 35 0.53 -13.58 11.94
C GLU A 35 0.13 -13.23 10.51
N GLU A 36 -1.06 -13.65 10.03
CA GLU A 36 -1.52 -13.32 8.67
C GLU A 36 -1.75 -11.81 8.53
N VAL A 37 -2.34 -11.17 9.55
CA VAL A 37 -2.54 -9.71 9.56
C VAL A 37 -1.20 -8.96 9.63
N SER A 38 -0.25 -9.44 10.44
CA SER A 38 1.09 -8.87 10.53
C SER A 38 1.85 -8.98 9.19
N ALA A 39 1.67 -10.09 8.45
CA ALA A 39 2.22 -10.23 7.11
C ALA A 39 1.62 -9.19 6.12
N VAL A 40 0.31 -8.93 6.18
CA VAL A 40 -0.34 -7.88 5.37
C VAL A 40 0.25 -6.50 5.69
N VAL A 41 0.44 -6.19 6.97
CA VAL A 41 1.06 -4.92 7.40
C VAL A 41 2.50 -4.81 6.88
N HIS A 42 3.29 -5.88 6.99
CA HIS A 42 4.66 -5.91 6.49
C HIS A 42 4.73 -5.71 4.96
N GLU A 43 3.85 -6.36 4.21
CA GLU A 43 3.75 -6.17 2.76
C GLU A 43 3.34 -4.72 2.41
N ALA A 44 2.41 -4.12 3.17
CA ALA A 44 2.01 -2.73 2.98
C ALA A 44 3.18 -1.75 3.19
N VAL A 45 3.98 -1.96 4.24
CA VAL A 45 5.19 -1.15 4.50
C VAL A 45 6.23 -1.35 3.40
N THR A 46 6.41 -2.58 2.91
CA THR A 46 7.32 -2.89 1.82
C THR A 46 6.91 -2.20 0.53
N LEU A 47 5.61 -2.23 0.18
CA LEU A 47 5.04 -1.53 -0.97
C LEU A 47 5.32 -0.02 -0.87
N ARG A 48 5.04 0.59 0.28
CA ARG A 48 5.35 2.00 0.54
C ARG A 48 6.82 2.31 0.28
N ASN A 49 7.74 1.55 0.87
CA ASN A 49 9.16 1.81 0.73
C ASN A 49 9.61 1.72 -0.72
N ASN A 50 9.16 0.72 -1.47
CA ASN A 50 9.46 0.57 -2.89
C ASN A 50 8.95 1.77 -3.72
N LEU A 51 7.69 2.18 -3.52
CA LEU A 51 7.10 3.31 -4.24
C LEU A 51 7.80 4.63 -3.91
N ILE A 52 8.11 4.88 -2.64
CA ILE A 52 8.83 6.09 -2.21
C ILE A 52 10.23 6.13 -2.83
N GLU A 53 10.93 5.00 -2.89
CA GLU A 53 12.23 4.89 -3.56
C GLU A 53 12.11 5.22 -5.05
N ARG A 54 11.12 4.67 -5.76
CA ARG A 54 10.85 4.99 -7.18
C ARG A 54 10.49 6.45 -7.41
N VAL A 55 9.79 7.09 -6.48
CA VAL A 55 9.49 8.53 -6.53
C VAL A 55 10.75 9.38 -6.36
N ASN A 56 11.70 8.92 -5.55
CA ASN A 56 13.00 9.58 -5.38
C ASN A 56 13.91 9.37 -6.60
N ASN A 57 13.95 8.15 -7.12
CA ASN A 57 14.78 7.71 -8.24
C ASN A 57 13.99 7.76 -9.56
N VAL A 58 13.82 8.96 -10.09
CA VAL A 58 13.24 9.16 -11.43
C VAL A 58 14.34 9.02 -12.48
N GLU A 59 14.30 7.95 -13.25
CA GLU A 59 15.13 7.78 -14.45
C GLU A 59 14.67 8.73 -15.56
N HIS A 60 15.62 9.21 -16.38
CA HIS A 60 15.35 10.10 -17.52
C HIS A 60 14.73 11.45 -17.15
N LYS A 61 15.38 12.22 -16.26
CA LYS A 61 14.96 13.60 -15.91
C LYS A 61 14.89 14.56 -17.11
N ASP A 62 15.61 14.25 -18.19
CA ASP A 62 15.63 15.03 -19.44
C ASP A 62 14.37 14.83 -20.31
N ASP A 63 13.64 13.72 -20.15
CA ASP A 63 12.46 13.44 -20.97
C ASP A 63 11.14 13.64 -20.18
N PRO A 64 10.40 14.74 -20.41
CA PRO A 64 9.20 15.05 -19.63
C PRO A 64 8.05 14.06 -19.87
N LYS A 65 8.03 13.32 -20.98
CA LYS A 65 7.03 12.27 -21.23
C LYS A 65 7.36 11.03 -20.42
N ALA A 66 8.63 10.63 -20.39
CA ALA A 66 9.10 9.51 -19.56
C ALA A 66 8.83 9.77 -18.06
N VAL A 67 9.12 10.98 -17.57
CA VAL A 67 8.86 11.37 -16.18
C VAL A 67 7.36 11.26 -15.83
N LYS A 68 6.47 11.77 -16.70
CA LYS A 68 5.02 11.65 -16.50
C LYS A 68 4.54 10.21 -16.49
N LEU A 69 5.06 9.39 -17.41
CA LEU A 69 4.73 7.96 -17.47
C LEU A 69 5.19 7.24 -16.21
N HIS A 70 6.39 7.50 -15.73
CA HIS A 70 6.94 6.92 -14.48
C HIS A 70 6.03 7.19 -13.29
N PHE A 71 5.60 8.44 -13.10
CA PHE A 71 4.66 8.77 -12.01
C PHE A 71 3.27 8.16 -12.20
N LYS A 72 2.80 8.00 -13.44
CA LYS A 72 1.55 7.30 -13.72
C LYS A 72 1.64 5.81 -13.37
N THR A 73 2.76 5.17 -13.68
CA THR A 73 3.03 3.78 -13.32
C THR A 73 3.06 3.60 -11.81
N ILE A 74 3.74 4.49 -11.06
CA ILE A 74 3.77 4.46 -9.59
C ILE A 74 2.35 4.51 -8.99
N LYS A 75 1.45 5.33 -9.55
CA LYS A 75 0.05 5.39 -9.11
C LYS A 75 -0.74 4.11 -9.42
N SER A 76 -0.50 3.50 -10.59
CA SER A 76 -1.10 2.22 -10.92
C SER A 76 -0.64 1.13 -9.96
N ASP A 77 0.67 1.05 -9.75
CA ASP A 77 1.33 0.08 -8.87
C ASP A 77 0.84 0.21 -7.41
N LEU A 78 0.68 1.44 -6.92
CA LEU A 78 0.04 1.73 -5.64
C LEU A 78 -1.39 1.19 -5.58
N SER A 79 -2.21 1.46 -6.61
CA SER A 79 -3.61 1.02 -6.64
C SER A 79 -3.72 -0.50 -6.65
N GLU A 80 -2.90 -1.16 -7.47
CA GLU A 80 -2.86 -2.62 -7.60
C GLU A 80 -2.32 -3.29 -6.32
N GLY A 81 -1.26 -2.73 -5.72
CA GLY A 81 -0.72 -3.19 -4.46
C GLY A 81 -1.72 -3.07 -3.31
N MET A 82 -2.43 -1.94 -3.22
CA MET A 82 -3.47 -1.74 -2.22
C MET A 82 -4.68 -2.67 -2.44
N ASP A 83 -5.13 -2.86 -3.68
CA ASP A 83 -6.23 -3.78 -3.98
C ASP A 83 -5.88 -5.22 -3.56
N LYS A 84 -4.64 -5.66 -3.84
CA LYS A 84 -4.14 -6.97 -3.41
C LYS A 84 -4.15 -7.12 -1.90
N LEU A 85 -3.70 -6.10 -1.16
CA LEU A 85 -3.67 -6.13 0.31
C LEU A 85 -5.08 -6.10 0.91
N CYS A 86 -5.97 -5.27 0.38
CA CYS A 86 -7.38 -5.25 0.78
C CYS A 86 -8.07 -6.60 0.55
N ARG A 87 -7.81 -7.27 -0.59
CA ARG A 87 -8.33 -8.61 -0.86
C ARG A 87 -7.79 -9.63 0.14
N LYS A 88 -6.50 -9.56 0.50
CA LYS A 88 -5.92 -10.42 1.54
C LYS A 88 -6.64 -10.22 2.87
N LEU A 89 -6.76 -8.97 3.33
CA LEU A 89 -7.47 -8.63 4.56
C LEU A 89 -8.94 -9.12 4.54
N SER A 90 -9.64 -8.89 3.43
CA SER A 90 -11.04 -9.33 3.26
C SER A 90 -11.18 -10.86 3.25
N ALA A 91 -10.21 -11.59 2.70
CA ALA A 91 -10.16 -13.04 2.75
C ALA A 91 -9.99 -13.54 4.21
N LEU A 92 -9.19 -12.87 5.03
CA LEU A 92 -9.05 -13.18 6.46
C LEU A 92 -10.37 -12.97 7.21
N SER A 93 -11.07 -11.87 6.93
CA SER A 93 -12.40 -11.57 7.50
C SER A 93 -13.46 -12.62 7.12
N SER A 94 -13.50 -13.02 5.85
CA SER A 94 -14.53 -13.95 5.33
C SER A 94 -14.33 -15.41 5.74
N LYS A 95 -13.09 -15.87 6.00
CA LYS A 95 -12.78 -17.25 6.44
C LYS A 95 -13.57 -17.68 7.70
N LYS A 96 -13.96 -16.77 8.60
CA LYS A 96 -14.65 -17.11 9.86
C LYS A 96 -16.18 -16.96 9.87
N LYS A 97 -16.86 -16.52 8.79
CA LYS A 97 -18.35 -16.49 8.76
C LYS A 97 -19.03 -17.87 8.75
N LYS A 98 -18.26 -18.96 8.81
CA LYS A 98 -18.74 -20.33 9.03
C LYS A 98 -18.38 -20.79 10.44
N LYS A 99 -19.10 -20.33 11.46
CA LYS A 99 -19.26 -21.10 12.70
C LYS A 99 -20.61 -20.80 13.31
#